data_AF-A0A3E2GUK3-F1
#
_entry.id   AF-A0A3E2GUK3-F1
#
_cell.length_a   1.000
_cell.length_b   1.000
_cell.length_c   1.000
_cell.angle_alpha   90.00
_cell.angle_beta   90.00
_cell.angle_gamma   90.00
#
_symmetry.space_group_name_H-M   'P 1'
#
loop_
_entity.id
_entity.type
_entity.pdbx_description
1 polymer ?
#
loop_
_entity_poly.entity_id
_entity_poly.type
_entity_poly.pdbx_seq_one_letter_code
_entity_poly.pdbx_strand_id
1 'polypeptide(L)'
;MSTNSHDSTRGIEEGLSLLSVNDDSADRQKSDIQFDHTQCLFCKHSSIDLDENLEHMLKRHGLFIPDSSHLVVDIETLAEYLHLVIFVYFECLYCGSQRSSAQAAQQHMVGKGHCKIDILSEDSEFRDFYDFHSTSDDSDGRTIKLVPEGSNGVVVEESMRLPSGKLLSHRTEGKRRLNQHRTTYTKVRSLPPTSQSTALDISRPPSDTALSRSAQYESNKIAKRDATFHNQLATLRAADRMSLMHLSRSQQKAVIIKARKQVEKARRDENEMLLKRQIKANR
;
A
#
# COMPACT_ATOMS: atom_id res chain seq x y z
N MET A 1 9.24 -68.84 30.90
CA MET A 1 9.36 -68.59 29.45
C MET A 1 9.58 -67.10 29.28
N SER A 2 10.84 -66.71 29.22
CA SER A 2 11.30 -65.32 29.14
C SER A 2 12.42 -65.30 28.11
N THR A 3 12.32 -64.44 27.10
CA THR A 3 13.45 -63.84 26.35
C THR A 3 12.84 -62.79 25.41
N ASN A 4 13.02 -61.50 25.70
CA ASN A 4 14.15 -60.65 25.34
C ASN A 4 14.11 -60.13 23.89
N SER A 5 13.96 -58.81 23.85
CA SER A 5 14.33 -57.91 22.78
C SER A 5 15.83 -58.00 22.46
N HIS A 6 16.16 -57.59 21.23
CA HIS A 6 17.42 -56.99 20.80
C HIS A 6 18.69 -57.85 20.81
N ASP A 7 19.16 -58.21 19.60
CA ASP A 7 20.53 -57.93 19.15
C ASP A 7 20.55 -57.99 17.61
N SER A 8 20.50 -56.84 16.94
CA SER A 8 21.62 -56.25 16.22
C SER A 8 22.48 -57.28 15.47
N THR A 9 22.37 -57.30 14.14
CA THR A 9 23.41 -56.75 13.25
C THR A 9 23.29 -57.35 11.84
N ARG A 10 23.52 -56.47 10.85
CA ARG A 10 24.19 -56.68 9.54
C ARG A 10 23.35 -56.60 8.26
N GLY A 11 23.74 -55.59 7.46
CA GLY A 11 23.54 -55.41 6.01
C GLY A 11 22.19 -54.79 5.68
N ILE A 12 22.02 -53.49 5.36
CA ILE A 12 22.66 -52.69 4.30
C ILE A 12 22.77 -53.47 2.98
N GLU A 13 22.12 -52.92 1.95
CA GLU A 13 22.09 -53.32 0.52
C GLU A 13 21.21 -54.56 0.23
N GLU A 14 20.14 -54.55 -0.56
CA GLU A 14 19.67 -53.74 -1.68
C GLU A 14 18.14 -53.89 -1.79
N GLY A 15 17.40 -52.82 -2.15
CA GLY A 15 16.00 -52.99 -2.56
C GLY A 15 15.00 -51.88 -2.22
N LEU A 16 15.43 -50.65 -1.94
CA LEU A 16 14.51 -49.51 -1.79
C LEU A 16 14.90 -48.33 -2.70
N SER A 17 15.16 -48.66 -3.95
CA SER A 17 15.22 -47.71 -5.07
C SER A 17 14.04 -47.95 -6.01
N LEU A 18 12.82 -47.56 -5.59
CA LEU A 18 11.82 -46.89 -6.43
C LEU A 18 10.52 -46.74 -5.62
N LEU A 19 10.06 -45.49 -5.52
CA LEU A 19 8.73 -45.06 -5.02
C LEU A 19 8.60 -44.74 -3.51
N SER A 20 9.63 -44.08 -2.94
CA SER A 20 9.38 -43.04 -1.92
C SER A 20 9.05 -41.75 -2.66
N VAL A 21 7.78 -41.34 -2.62
CA VAL A 21 7.39 -39.97 -2.95
C VAL A 21 7.66 -39.17 -1.68
N ASN A 22 8.80 -38.47 -1.68
CA ASN A 22 9.22 -37.58 -0.60
C ASN A 22 8.19 -36.44 -0.47
N ASP A 23 7.60 -36.33 0.72
CA ASP A 23 6.93 -35.12 1.18
C ASP A 23 8.00 -34.11 1.58
N ASP A 24 8.51 -33.38 0.58
CA ASP A 24 9.60 -32.41 0.70
C ASP A 24 9.15 -31.08 0.08
N SER A 25 8.53 -30.20 0.87
CA SER A 25 8.30 -28.78 0.49
C SER A 25 8.02 -27.82 1.66
N ALA A 26 8.46 -28.18 2.87
CA ALA A 26 8.52 -27.22 3.99
C ALA A 26 9.91 -27.11 4.63
N ASP A 27 10.95 -27.71 4.03
CA ASP A 27 12.30 -27.16 4.16
C ASP A 27 12.44 -26.08 3.09
N ARG A 28 11.93 -24.88 3.40
CA ARG A 28 12.42 -23.68 2.70
C ARG A 28 13.91 -23.71 2.98
N GLN A 29 14.71 -24.06 1.97
CA GLN A 29 16.15 -23.87 1.98
C GLN A 29 16.41 -22.53 2.66
N LYS A 30 16.80 -22.57 3.93
CA LYS A 30 17.48 -21.48 4.58
C LYS A 30 18.87 -21.53 3.97
N SER A 31 18.94 -21.23 2.66
CA SER A 31 20.19 -20.83 2.05
C SER A 31 20.71 -19.75 2.98
N ASP A 32 21.97 -19.85 3.38
CA ASP A 32 22.72 -18.72 3.92
C ASP A 32 22.66 -17.60 2.88
N ILE A 33 21.54 -16.86 2.83
CA ILE A 33 21.45 -15.62 2.08
C ILE A 33 22.18 -14.63 2.96
N GLN A 34 23.49 -14.74 2.92
CA GLN A 34 24.40 -13.85 3.60
C GLN A 34 24.28 -12.50 2.92
N PHE A 35 24.02 -11.48 3.72
CA PHE A 35 23.97 -10.12 3.23
C PHE A 35 25.37 -9.71 2.75
N ASP A 36 25.45 -9.26 1.50
CA ASP A 36 26.67 -8.69 0.92
C ASP A 36 26.46 -7.19 0.77
N HIS A 37 27.24 -6.42 1.52
CA HIS A 37 27.13 -4.97 1.61
C HIS A 37 27.50 -4.29 0.28
N THR A 38 28.20 -4.99 -0.60
CA THR A 38 28.64 -4.50 -1.91
C THR A 38 27.59 -4.69 -3.01
N GLN A 39 26.56 -5.53 -2.79
CA GLN A 39 25.56 -5.86 -3.81
C GLN A 39 24.31 -5.01 -3.68
N CYS A 40 23.81 -4.48 -4.80
CA CYS A 40 22.56 -3.74 -4.81
C CYS A 40 21.35 -4.66 -4.56
N LEU A 41 20.43 -4.25 -3.68
CA LEU A 41 19.25 -5.06 -3.35
C LEU A 41 18.23 -5.18 -4.49
N PHE A 42 18.30 -4.33 -5.51
CA PHE A 42 17.28 -4.22 -6.57
C PHE A 42 17.76 -4.61 -7.96
N CYS A 43 19.07 -4.68 -8.18
CA CYS A 43 19.65 -5.02 -9.48
C CYS A 43 20.95 -5.82 -9.33
N LYS A 44 21.59 -6.15 -10.45
CA LYS A 44 22.83 -6.95 -10.49
C LYS A 44 24.11 -6.11 -10.36
N HIS A 45 24.00 -4.87 -9.89
CA HIS A 45 25.15 -3.99 -9.73
C HIS A 45 25.87 -4.29 -8.41
N SER A 46 27.20 -4.24 -8.46
CA SER A 46 28.08 -4.31 -7.30
C SER A 46 28.91 -3.04 -7.21
N SER A 47 29.10 -2.56 -6.00
CA SER A 47 29.86 -1.36 -5.65
C SER A 47 31.10 -1.75 -4.83
N ILE A 48 31.99 -0.80 -4.59
CA ILE A 48 33.24 -1.07 -3.85
C ILE A 48 32.94 -1.13 -2.35
N ASP A 49 32.20 -0.15 -1.86
CA ASP A 49 31.84 0.02 -0.45
C ASP A 49 30.32 0.15 -0.27
N LEU A 50 29.86 0.02 0.97
CA LEU A 50 28.43 0.17 1.31
C LEU A 50 27.91 1.56 0.97
N ASP A 51 28.68 2.61 1.26
CA ASP A 51 28.27 4.00 0.99
C ASP A 51 28.04 4.24 -0.52
N GLU A 52 28.91 3.69 -1.36
CA GLU A 52 28.74 3.74 -2.82
C GLU A 52 27.52 2.93 -3.28
N ASN A 53 27.26 1.77 -2.65
CA ASN A 53 26.09 0.97 -2.94
C ASN A 53 24.80 1.72 -2.57
N LEU A 54 24.76 2.36 -1.40
CA LEU A 54 23.63 3.20 -0.98
C LEU A 54 23.42 4.38 -1.92
N GLU A 55 24.50 5.02 -2.38
CA GLU A 55 24.41 6.10 -3.37
C GLU A 55 23.86 5.60 -4.72
N HIS A 56 24.28 4.41 -5.15
CA HIS A 56 23.72 3.74 -6.33
C HIS A 56 22.22 3.45 -6.15
N MET A 57 21.83 2.90 -5.00
CA MET A 57 20.44 2.58 -4.68
C MET A 57 19.57 3.84 -4.64
N LEU A 58 20.09 4.96 -4.13
CA LEU A 58 19.44 6.26 -4.18
C LEU A 58 19.29 6.77 -5.62
N LYS A 59 20.37 6.84 -6.39
CA LYS A 59 20.38 7.42 -7.75
C LYS A 59 19.59 6.59 -8.76
N ARG A 60 19.75 5.26 -8.73
CA ARG A 60 19.19 4.36 -9.76
C ARG A 60 17.80 3.87 -9.42
N HIS A 61 17.55 3.60 -8.14
CA HIS A 61 16.33 2.97 -7.66
C HIS A 61 15.45 3.92 -6.84
N GLY A 62 15.98 5.05 -6.37
CA GLY A 62 15.23 6.00 -5.56
C GLY A 62 15.05 5.54 -4.11
N LEU A 63 15.92 4.64 -3.63
CA LEU A 63 15.93 4.27 -2.22
C LEU A 63 16.50 5.42 -1.41
N PHE A 64 15.61 6.07 -0.66
CA PHE A 64 15.95 7.14 0.24
C PHE A 64 15.87 6.64 1.68
N ILE A 65 16.99 6.70 2.38
CA ILE A 65 17.10 6.47 3.83
C ILE A 65 17.25 7.86 4.44
N PRO A 66 16.27 8.35 5.23
CA PRO A 66 16.38 9.61 5.95
C PRO A 66 17.59 9.66 6.88
N ASP A 67 17.92 10.89 7.31
CA ASP A 67 19.16 11.22 8.01
C ASP A 67 19.60 10.16 9.03
N SER A 68 20.82 9.66 8.85
CA SER A 68 21.39 8.57 9.63
C SER A 68 21.53 8.88 11.12
N SER A 69 21.49 10.16 11.49
CA SER A 69 21.58 10.66 12.86
C SER A 69 20.40 10.21 13.75
N HIS A 70 19.25 9.91 13.15
CA HIS A 70 18.03 9.50 13.87
C HIS A 70 17.81 7.98 13.86
N LEU A 71 18.71 7.20 13.26
CA LEU A 71 18.64 5.75 13.31
C LEU A 71 19.06 5.25 14.69
N VAL A 72 18.25 4.35 15.26
CA VAL A 72 18.58 3.65 16.51
C VAL A 72 19.65 2.57 16.28
N VAL A 73 19.81 2.15 15.02
CA VAL A 73 20.71 1.07 14.58
C VAL A 73 21.70 1.55 13.54
N ASP A 74 22.78 0.81 13.34
CA ASP A 74 23.73 1.07 12.26
C ASP A 74 23.06 0.92 10.89
N ILE A 75 23.54 1.69 9.91
CA ILE A 75 23.03 1.66 8.52
C ILE A 75 23.18 0.26 7.92
N GLU A 76 24.25 -0.45 8.28
CA GLU A 76 24.50 -1.85 7.90
C GLU A 76 23.37 -2.77 8.35
N THR A 77 22.95 -2.66 9.61
CA THR A 77 21.87 -3.47 10.16
C THR A 77 20.54 -3.17 9.48
N LEU A 78 20.26 -1.90 9.16
CA LEU A 78 19.08 -1.54 8.39
C LEU A 78 19.14 -2.18 6.99
N ALA A 79 20.28 -2.11 6.30
CA ALA A 79 20.45 -2.69 4.97
C ALA A 79 20.30 -4.22 4.98
N GLU A 80 20.82 -4.89 6.01
CA GLU A 80 20.64 -6.32 6.23
C GLU A 80 19.16 -6.68 6.45
N TYR A 81 18.42 -5.86 7.20
CA TYR A 81 16.98 -6.03 7.36
C TYR A 81 16.23 -5.87 6.03
N LEU A 82 16.54 -4.85 5.24
CA LEU A 82 15.94 -4.66 3.91
C LEU A 82 16.22 -5.86 3.00
N HIS A 83 17.44 -6.39 3.06
CA HIS A 83 17.83 -7.60 2.35
C HIS A 83 16.98 -8.80 2.79
N LEU A 84 16.78 -8.99 4.11
CA LEU A 84 15.92 -10.05 4.64
C LEU A 84 14.48 -9.95 4.11
N VAL A 85 13.89 -8.75 4.12
CA VAL A 85 12.51 -8.52 3.62
C VAL A 85 12.39 -8.88 2.14
N ILE A 86 13.38 -8.54 1.32
CA ILE A 86 13.35 -8.79 -0.13
C ILE A 86 13.67 -10.25 -0.47
N PHE A 87 14.70 -10.84 0.14
CA PHE A 87 15.26 -12.13 -0.28
C PHE A 87 14.75 -13.33 0.52
N VAL A 88 14.23 -13.13 1.74
CA VAL A 88 13.67 -14.21 2.56
C VAL A 88 12.14 -14.14 2.60
N TYR A 89 11.58 -12.95 2.77
CA TYR A 89 10.13 -12.77 2.82
C TYR A 89 9.48 -12.51 1.47
N PHE A 90 10.26 -12.15 0.44
CA PHE A 90 9.80 -11.80 -0.90
C PHE A 90 8.73 -10.70 -0.88
N GLU A 91 8.89 -9.74 0.02
CA GLU A 91 7.92 -8.70 0.29
C GLU A 91 8.39 -7.34 -0.28
N CYS A 92 7.42 -6.51 -0.66
CA CYS A 92 7.69 -5.19 -1.21
C CYS A 92 7.76 -4.16 -0.08
N LEU A 93 8.92 -3.50 0.08
CA LEU A 93 9.18 -2.52 1.14
C LEU A 93 8.15 -1.39 1.27
N TYR A 94 7.47 -1.02 0.17
CA TYR A 94 6.52 0.09 0.20
C TYR A 94 5.06 -0.34 0.35
N CYS A 95 4.64 -1.43 -0.29
CA CYS A 95 3.22 -1.81 -0.34
C CYS A 95 2.88 -3.12 0.37
N GLY A 96 3.85 -3.74 1.05
CA GLY A 96 3.67 -4.98 1.83
C GLY A 96 3.17 -6.18 1.02
N SER A 97 3.33 -6.16 -0.31
CA SER A 97 2.80 -7.23 -1.15
C SER A 97 3.84 -8.33 -1.32
N GLN A 98 3.54 -9.53 -0.83
CA GLN A 98 4.38 -10.71 -1.02
C GLN A 98 4.36 -11.21 -2.47
N ARG A 99 5.49 -11.73 -2.93
CA ARG A 99 5.72 -12.30 -4.26
C ARG A 99 6.18 -13.76 -4.15
N SER A 100 6.21 -14.44 -5.29
CA SER A 100 6.60 -15.85 -5.38
C SER A 100 8.12 -16.07 -5.31
N SER A 101 8.94 -15.03 -5.54
CA SER A 101 10.40 -15.11 -5.52
C SER A 101 11.02 -13.72 -5.30
N ALA A 102 12.30 -13.68 -4.89
CA ALA A 102 13.07 -12.44 -4.74
C ALA A 102 13.12 -11.65 -6.05
N GLN A 103 13.35 -12.33 -7.17
CA GLN A 103 13.38 -11.69 -8.48
C GLN A 103 12.02 -11.07 -8.85
N ALA A 104 10.91 -11.73 -8.50
CA ALA A 104 9.57 -11.16 -8.70
C ALA A 104 9.31 -9.95 -7.79
N ALA A 105 9.82 -9.96 -6.55
CA ALA A 105 9.80 -8.80 -5.64
C ALA A 105 10.61 -7.63 -6.22
N GLN A 106 11.86 -7.86 -6.62
CA GLN A 106 12.71 -6.85 -7.25
C GLN A 106 12.08 -6.24 -8.50
N GLN A 107 11.57 -7.07 -9.43
CA GLN A 107 10.91 -6.57 -10.64
C GLN A 107 9.65 -5.76 -10.32
N HIS A 108 8.88 -6.18 -9.33
CA HIS A 108 7.73 -5.42 -8.86
C HIS A 108 8.13 -4.06 -8.31
N MET A 109 9.19 -4.02 -7.51
CA MET A 109 9.68 -2.79 -6.88
C MET A 109 10.23 -1.80 -7.90
N VAL A 110 11.06 -2.27 -8.83
CA VAL A 110 11.63 -1.45 -9.90
C VAL A 110 10.53 -0.99 -10.88
N GLY A 111 9.62 -1.88 -11.27
CA GLY A 111 8.57 -1.57 -12.24
C GLY A 111 7.52 -0.57 -11.74
N LYS A 112 7.29 -0.50 -10.42
CA LYS A 112 6.36 0.46 -9.81
C LYS A 112 7.02 1.65 -9.11
N GLY A 113 8.34 1.65 -8.98
CA GLY A 113 9.04 2.65 -8.15
C GLY A 113 8.73 2.51 -6.66
N HIS A 114 8.67 1.26 -6.17
CA HIS A 114 8.46 0.91 -4.76
C HIS A 114 9.78 0.61 -4.03
N CYS A 115 10.92 1.04 -4.55
CA CYS A 115 12.22 0.96 -3.88
C CYS A 115 12.36 2.08 -2.82
N LYS A 116 11.35 2.30 -1.98
CA LYS A 116 11.35 3.32 -0.92
C LYS A 116 10.71 2.77 0.34
N ILE A 117 11.18 3.24 1.48
CA ILE A 117 10.62 2.93 2.80
C ILE A 117 9.74 4.10 3.24
N ASP A 118 8.58 3.77 3.84
CA ASP A 118 7.74 4.77 4.48
C ASP A 118 8.03 4.75 5.98
N ILE A 119 8.43 5.90 6.52
CA ILE A 119 8.81 6.06 7.93
C ILE A 119 7.77 6.89 8.68
N LEU A 120 6.84 7.53 7.95
CA LEU A 120 5.86 8.45 8.51
C LEU A 120 4.58 7.73 8.94
N SER A 121 4.22 6.64 8.26
CA SER A 121 3.06 5.84 8.65
C SER A 121 3.30 5.11 9.97
N GLU A 122 2.29 5.13 10.84
CA GLU A 122 2.30 4.44 12.14
C GLU A 122 2.27 2.91 11.98
N ASP A 123 1.75 2.41 10.85
CA ASP A 123 1.67 0.99 10.54
C ASP A 123 2.96 0.43 9.89
N SER A 124 3.99 1.26 9.69
CA SER A 124 5.22 0.84 9.02
C SER A 124 6.22 0.23 10.00
N GLU A 125 6.68 -0.98 9.70
CA GLU A 125 7.77 -1.66 10.42
C GLU A 125 9.10 -0.89 10.39
N PHE A 126 9.33 -0.05 9.37
CA PHE A 126 10.57 0.71 9.25
C PHE A 126 10.64 1.87 10.24
N ARG A 127 9.50 2.25 10.83
CA ARG A 127 9.42 3.31 11.84
C ARG A 127 10.19 2.94 13.11
N ASP A 128 10.18 1.65 13.49
CA ASP A 128 10.79 1.18 14.73
C ASP A 128 12.32 1.30 14.75
N PHE A 129 12.94 1.51 13.60
CA PHE A 129 14.39 1.74 13.47
C PHE A 129 14.80 3.21 13.68
N TYR A 130 13.84 4.13 13.82
CA TYR A 130 14.10 5.58 13.97
C TYR A 130 13.62 6.10 15.32
N ASP A 131 14.46 6.92 15.96
CA ASP A 131 14.09 7.61 17.20
C ASP A 131 13.46 8.98 16.89
N PHE A 132 12.15 9.05 16.99
CA PHE A 132 11.40 10.31 16.87
C PHE A 132 11.30 11.10 18.18
N HIS A 133 11.84 10.58 19.29
CA HIS A 133 11.70 11.17 20.62
C HIS A 133 12.79 12.23 20.94
N SER A 134 13.86 12.30 20.14
CA SER A 134 15.06 13.12 20.44
C SER A 134 14.93 14.63 20.22
N THR A 135 13.75 15.18 19.89
CA THR A 135 13.54 16.64 19.76
C THR A 135 12.50 17.22 20.72
N SER A 136 12.02 16.42 21.69
CA SER A 136 11.11 16.89 22.74
C SER A 136 11.81 17.12 24.07
N ASP A 137 12.90 17.89 24.05
CA ASP A 137 13.56 18.40 25.27
C ASP A 137 13.45 19.93 25.42
N ASP A 138 12.38 20.50 24.85
CA ASP A 138 11.83 21.77 25.32
C ASP A 138 10.34 21.59 25.60
N SER A 139 9.98 21.94 26.84
CA SER A 139 8.64 21.94 27.42
C SER A 139 7.53 22.24 26.40
N ASP A 140 6.57 21.31 26.32
CA ASP A 140 5.14 21.49 25.99
C ASP A 140 4.69 20.36 25.05
N GLY A 141 3.75 19.52 25.53
CA GLY A 141 3.31 18.27 24.91
C GLY A 141 2.77 18.38 23.47
N ARG A 142 3.68 18.50 22.51
CA ARG A 142 3.38 18.59 21.08
C ARG A 142 4.11 17.47 20.37
N THR A 143 3.34 16.47 19.96
CA THR A 143 3.79 15.39 19.06
C THR A 143 4.26 16.04 17.76
N ILE A 144 5.59 16.12 17.56
CA ILE A 144 6.19 16.58 16.30
C ILE A 144 5.99 15.45 15.28
N LYS A 145 5.00 15.60 14.41
CA LYS A 145 4.98 14.87 13.14
C LYS A 145 6.05 15.50 12.26
N LEU A 146 7.03 14.71 11.82
CA LEU A 146 7.96 15.11 10.76
C LEU A 146 7.13 15.38 9.49
N VAL A 147 6.88 16.66 9.24
CA VAL A 147 6.34 17.17 7.98
C VAL A 147 7.55 17.44 7.09
N PRO A 148 7.53 17.07 5.79
CA PRO A 148 8.60 17.43 4.87
C PRO A 148 8.82 18.95 4.90
N GLU A 149 10.08 19.36 4.99
CA GLU A 149 10.47 20.77 5.16
C GLU A 149 9.69 21.69 4.21
N GLY A 150 8.90 22.60 4.79
CA GLY A 150 8.17 23.61 4.01
C GLY A 150 6.90 24.21 4.61
N SER A 151 6.37 23.74 5.74
CA SER A 151 5.14 24.35 6.31
C SER A 151 5.00 24.23 7.83
N ASN A 152 5.69 25.13 8.56
CA ASN A 152 5.46 25.36 9.99
C ASN A 152 4.16 26.17 10.21
N GLY A 153 3.00 25.58 9.92
CA GLY A 153 1.71 26.26 10.08
C GLY A 153 0.84 25.62 11.16
N VAL A 154 0.45 26.40 12.17
CA VAL A 154 -0.58 25.97 13.13
C VAL A 154 -1.93 25.99 12.42
N VAL A 155 -2.56 24.83 12.29
CA VAL A 155 -3.89 24.67 11.73
C VAL A 155 -4.92 25.06 12.79
N VAL A 156 -5.48 26.26 12.67
CA VAL A 156 -6.72 26.65 13.36
C VAL A 156 -7.82 26.64 12.30
N GLU A 157 -8.97 26.08 12.66
CA GLU A 157 -10.06 25.48 11.87
C GLU A 157 -10.58 26.18 10.58
N GLU A 158 -10.04 27.30 10.12
CA GLU A 158 -10.33 27.84 8.77
C GLU A 158 -9.23 28.76 8.17
N SER A 159 -8.09 28.95 8.85
CA SER A 159 -6.95 29.68 8.29
C SER A 159 -5.65 29.34 9.01
N MET A 160 -4.57 29.18 8.25
CA MET A 160 -3.26 28.82 8.79
C MET A 160 -2.44 30.09 9.01
N ARG A 161 -1.96 30.31 10.23
CA ARG A 161 -1.00 31.39 10.51
C ARG A 161 0.43 30.86 10.44
N LEU A 162 1.24 31.51 9.62
CA LEU A 162 2.67 31.26 9.56
C LEU A 162 3.38 31.93 10.76
N PRO A 163 4.59 31.50 11.16
CA PRO A 163 5.37 32.11 12.23
C PRO A 163 5.78 33.56 11.93
N SER A 164 5.75 33.94 10.65
CA SER A 164 5.91 35.32 10.17
C SER A 164 4.68 36.21 10.43
N GLY A 165 3.64 35.70 11.09
CA GLY A 165 2.38 36.41 11.38
C GLY A 165 1.42 36.52 10.20
N LYS A 166 1.82 36.04 9.00
CA LYS A 166 0.97 36.07 7.81
C LYS A 166 -0.12 35.01 7.87
N LEU A 167 -1.35 35.41 7.55
CA LEU A 167 -2.53 34.54 7.50
C LEU A 167 -2.68 33.95 6.09
N LEU A 168 -2.70 32.63 5.99
CA LEU A 168 -2.91 31.86 4.77
C LEU A 168 -4.35 31.31 4.76
N SER A 169 -5.14 31.70 3.76
CA SER A 169 -6.51 31.19 3.55
C SER A 169 -6.52 30.07 2.50
N HIS A 170 -7.40 29.10 2.69
CA HIS A 170 -7.50 27.92 1.83
C HIS A 170 -8.01 28.30 0.43
N ARG A 171 -7.34 27.79 -0.61
CA ARG A 171 -7.58 28.14 -2.04
C ARG A 171 -9.03 27.91 -2.52
N THR A 172 -9.82 27.17 -1.76
CA THR A 172 -11.19 26.78 -2.06
C THR A 172 -12.21 27.92 -1.96
N GLU A 173 -11.88 29.06 -1.34
CA GLU A 173 -12.79 30.21 -1.20
C GLU A 173 -12.42 31.43 -2.07
N GLY A 174 -11.43 31.29 -2.94
CA GLY A 174 -11.00 32.35 -3.84
C GLY A 174 -11.87 32.47 -5.09
N LYS A 175 -13.09 33.01 -4.98
CA LYS A 175 -13.81 33.84 -6.00
C LYS A 175 -15.27 34.11 -5.60
N ARG A 176 -15.49 35.09 -4.71
CA ARG A 176 -16.64 35.99 -4.86
C ARG A 176 -16.11 37.31 -5.40
N ARG A 177 -16.06 37.44 -6.73
CA ARG A 177 -15.82 38.75 -7.34
C ARG A 177 -17.04 39.61 -7.05
N LEU A 178 -16.89 40.51 -6.08
CA LEU A 178 -17.83 41.60 -5.84
C LEU A 178 -17.87 42.45 -7.10
N ASN A 179 -19.01 42.40 -7.80
CA ASN A 179 -19.28 43.22 -8.98
C ASN A 179 -19.45 44.67 -8.49
N GLN A 180 -18.37 45.46 -8.49
CA GLN A 180 -18.47 46.89 -8.21
C GLN A 180 -19.14 47.59 -9.38
N HIS A 181 -20.22 48.28 -9.05
CA HIS A 181 -21.01 49.15 -9.90
C HIS A 181 -20.14 50.12 -10.71
N ARG A 182 -20.38 50.18 -12.02
CA ARG A 182 -20.10 51.36 -12.84
C ARG A 182 -21.38 51.78 -13.56
N THR A 183 -22.03 52.80 -13.01
CA THR A 183 -23.00 53.68 -13.69
C THR A 183 -22.19 54.59 -14.66
N THR A 184 -22.62 55.07 -15.84
CA THR A 184 -23.90 55.58 -16.33
C THR A 184 -23.89 55.70 -17.88
N TYR A 185 -25.09 55.92 -18.46
CA TYR A 185 -25.43 56.68 -19.69
C TYR A 185 -25.86 55.93 -20.99
N THR A 186 -27.18 55.75 -21.11
CA THR A 186 -28.15 55.93 -22.24
C THR A 186 -27.84 55.48 -23.69
N LYS A 187 -28.71 54.65 -24.30
CA LYS A 187 -29.76 55.05 -25.29
C LYS A 187 -30.49 53.83 -25.94
N VAL A 188 -31.78 53.68 -25.58
CA VAL A 188 -33.04 53.30 -26.30
C VAL A 188 -33.11 52.29 -27.49
N ARG A 189 -34.11 51.36 -27.38
CA ARG A 189 -34.93 50.58 -28.37
C ARG A 189 -34.25 49.40 -29.12
N SER A 190 -34.85 48.23 -29.39
CA SER A 190 -36.22 47.68 -29.45
C SER A 190 -36.18 46.12 -29.43
N LEU A 191 -37.34 45.45 -29.29
CA LEU A 191 -37.59 44.00 -29.11
C LEU A 191 -38.00 43.28 -30.46
N PRO A 192 -38.23 41.93 -30.51
CA PRO A 192 -37.58 40.87 -31.34
C PRO A 192 -38.52 40.37 -32.48
N PRO A 193 -38.51 39.11 -33.03
CA PRO A 193 -37.63 37.92 -32.96
C PRO A 193 -37.16 37.46 -34.37
N THR A 194 -36.42 36.35 -34.59
CA THR A 194 -36.97 35.05 -35.05
C THR A 194 -35.82 34.10 -35.47
N SER A 195 -35.95 32.82 -35.11
CA SER A 195 -35.54 31.57 -35.81
C SER A 195 -34.11 31.26 -36.29
N GLN A 196 -33.63 30.15 -35.72
CA GLN A 196 -33.15 28.92 -36.39
C GLN A 196 -31.78 28.86 -37.09
N SER A 197 -31.12 27.74 -36.77
CA SER A 197 -30.26 26.90 -37.62
C SER A 197 -28.73 27.01 -37.52
N THR A 198 -28.18 25.90 -37.01
CA THR A 198 -27.04 25.14 -37.56
C THR A 198 -25.72 25.86 -37.86
N ALA A 199 -24.68 25.52 -37.10
CA ALA A 199 -23.38 25.19 -37.69
C ALA A 199 -22.54 24.36 -36.71
N LEU A 200 -22.03 23.25 -37.24
CA LEU A 200 -20.93 22.47 -36.69
C LEU A 200 -19.70 23.37 -36.56
N ASP A 201 -18.97 23.29 -35.44
CA ASP A 201 -17.57 23.66 -35.48
C ASP A 201 -16.72 22.70 -34.63
N ILE A 202 -15.72 22.15 -35.30
CA ILE A 202 -14.71 21.24 -34.82
C ILE A 202 -13.55 22.11 -34.36
N SER A 203 -13.26 22.14 -33.06
CA SER A 203 -11.98 22.60 -32.55
C SER A 203 -11.61 21.91 -31.22
N ARG A 204 -10.88 20.80 -31.39
CA ARG A 204 -9.70 20.33 -30.65
C ARG A 204 -9.44 20.90 -29.23
N PRO A 205 -9.26 20.06 -28.19
CA PRO A 205 -8.93 20.51 -26.84
C PRO A 205 -7.45 20.90 -26.70
N PRO A 206 -7.10 21.89 -25.86
CA PRO A 206 -5.72 22.12 -25.47
C PRO A 206 -5.32 21.08 -24.41
N SER A 207 -4.16 20.49 -24.65
CA SER A 207 -3.48 19.48 -23.86
C SER A 207 -2.81 20.06 -22.63
N ASP A 208 -3.35 19.79 -21.44
CA ASP A 208 -2.67 19.87 -20.14
C ASP A 208 -2.84 18.52 -19.40
N THR A 209 -2.13 17.50 -19.90
CA THR A 209 -2.25 16.11 -19.46
C THR A 209 -1.03 15.67 -18.66
N ALA A 210 -1.04 15.91 -17.34
CA ALA A 210 -0.20 15.15 -16.40
C ALA A 210 -0.80 15.04 -14.99
N LEU A 211 -1.45 16.08 -14.47
CA LEU A 211 -2.04 16.09 -13.11
C LEU A 211 -3.50 15.61 -13.04
N SER A 212 -4.19 15.53 -14.18
CA SER A 212 -5.58 15.05 -14.25
C SER A 212 -5.69 13.51 -14.24
N ARG A 213 -4.63 12.79 -14.65
CA ARG A 213 -4.68 11.32 -14.80
C ARG A 213 -4.67 10.57 -13.47
N SER A 214 -3.99 11.08 -12.44
CA SER A 214 -3.96 10.50 -11.08
C SER A 214 -5.31 10.68 -10.38
N ALA A 215 -5.88 11.90 -10.42
CA ALA A 215 -7.21 12.17 -9.89
C ALA A 215 -8.32 11.40 -10.64
N GLN A 216 -8.21 11.27 -11.97
CA GLN A 216 -9.12 10.45 -12.77
C GLN A 216 -8.97 8.95 -12.46
N TYR A 217 -7.76 8.43 -12.25
CA TYR A 217 -7.53 7.03 -11.88
C TYR A 217 -8.10 6.68 -10.50
N GLU A 218 -7.91 7.57 -9.52
CA GLU A 218 -8.47 7.44 -8.17
C GLU A 218 -10.00 7.52 -8.18
N SER A 219 -10.55 8.48 -8.92
CA SER A 219 -11.99 8.64 -9.15
C SER A 219 -12.59 7.41 -9.85
N ASN A 220 -11.90 6.84 -10.84
CA ASN A 220 -12.33 5.62 -11.54
C ASN A 220 -12.29 4.39 -10.62
N LYS A 221 -11.31 4.30 -9.70
CA LYS A 221 -11.22 3.22 -8.72
C LYS A 221 -12.33 3.31 -7.66
N ILE A 222 -12.63 4.52 -7.18
CA ILE A 222 -13.72 4.76 -6.22
C ILE A 222 -15.08 4.48 -6.88
N ALA A 223 -15.32 4.99 -8.08
CA ALA A 223 -16.54 4.73 -8.85
C ALA A 223 -16.73 3.23 -9.14
N LYS A 224 -15.65 2.53 -9.50
CA LYS A 224 -15.69 1.07 -9.71
C LYS A 224 -16.03 0.32 -8.42
N ARG A 225 -15.45 0.71 -7.28
CA ARG A 225 -15.77 0.10 -5.97
C ARG A 225 -17.22 0.36 -5.56
N ASP A 226 -17.73 1.56 -5.78
CA ASP A 226 -19.13 1.88 -5.52
C ASP A 226 -20.09 1.13 -6.45
N ALA A 227 -19.77 0.99 -7.73
CA ALA A 227 -20.54 0.16 -8.66
C ALA A 227 -20.56 -1.32 -8.25
N THR A 228 -19.42 -1.88 -7.80
CA THR A 228 -19.38 -3.26 -7.30
C THR A 228 -20.22 -3.43 -6.03
N PHE A 229 -20.24 -2.43 -5.15
CA PHE A 229 -21.05 -2.44 -3.94
C PHE A 229 -22.55 -2.36 -4.25
N HIS A 230 -22.96 -1.50 -5.18
CA HIS A 230 -24.34 -1.42 -5.63
C HIS A 230 -24.82 -2.74 -6.26
N ASN A 231 -23.98 -3.38 -7.07
CA ASN A 231 -24.27 -4.72 -7.59
C ASN A 231 -24.38 -5.76 -6.47
N GLN A 232 -23.51 -5.73 -5.47
CA GLN A 232 -23.58 -6.64 -4.32
C GLN A 232 -24.86 -6.44 -3.50
N LEU A 233 -25.26 -5.19 -3.22
CA LEU A 233 -26.54 -4.89 -2.58
C LEU A 233 -27.73 -5.42 -3.40
N ALA A 234 -27.69 -5.28 -4.72
CA ALA A 234 -28.76 -5.74 -5.60
C ALA A 234 -28.94 -7.27 -5.58
N THR A 235 -27.86 -8.03 -5.37
CA THR A 235 -27.92 -9.50 -5.27
C THR A 235 -28.54 -10.02 -3.96
N LEU A 236 -28.69 -9.17 -2.93
CA LEU A 236 -29.30 -9.56 -1.66
C LEU A 236 -30.82 -9.67 -1.76
N ARG A 237 -31.41 -10.45 -0.83
CA ARG A 237 -32.87 -10.54 -0.70
C ARG A 237 -33.46 -9.16 -0.39
N ALA A 238 -34.72 -8.96 -0.76
CA ALA A 238 -35.40 -7.67 -0.54
C ALA A 238 -35.47 -7.31 0.95
N ALA A 239 -35.71 -8.29 1.82
CA ALA A 239 -35.70 -8.11 3.27
C ALA A 239 -34.34 -7.60 3.78
N ASP A 240 -33.25 -8.26 3.37
CA ASP A 240 -31.89 -7.91 3.77
C ASP A 240 -31.51 -6.49 3.30
N ARG A 241 -31.93 -6.11 2.09
CA ARG A 241 -31.74 -4.74 1.57
C ARG A 241 -32.46 -3.71 2.45
N MET A 242 -33.71 -3.96 2.83
CA MET A 242 -34.48 -3.06 3.69
C MET A 242 -33.87 -2.94 5.09
N SER A 243 -33.37 -4.04 5.64
CA SER A 243 -32.65 -4.04 6.91
C SER A 243 -31.33 -3.27 6.86
N LEU A 244 -30.75 -2.97 5.69
CA LEU A 244 -29.51 -2.21 5.59
C LEU A 244 -29.72 -0.71 5.35
N MET A 245 -30.93 -0.26 5.00
CA MET A 245 -31.22 1.14 4.62
C MET A 245 -31.07 2.15 5.76
N HIS A 246 -31.21 1.72 7.02
CA HIS A 246 -31.09 2.58 8.19
C HIS A 246 -29.63 2.84 8.62
N LEU A 247 -28.68 2.11 8.02
CA LEU A 247 -27.26 2.19 8.33
C LEU A 247 -26.54 3.13 7.34
N SER A 248 -25.47 3.77 7.78
CA SER A 248 -24.64 4.59 6.89
C SER A 248 -23.96 3.73 5.81
N ARG A 249 -23.59 4.34 4.68
CA ARG A 249 -23.02 3.60 3.53
C ARG A 249 -21.74 2.83 3.87
N SER A 250 -20.94 3.31 4.83
CA SER A 250 -19.76 2.60 5.35
C SER A 250 -20.15 1.40 6.20
N GLN A 251 -21.18 1.53 7.04
CA GLN A 251 -21.72 0.44 7.86
C GLN A 251 -22.35 -0.66 6.98
N GLN A 252 -23.12 -0.29 5.95
CA GLN A 252 -23.68 -1.25 4.98
C GLN A 252 -22.58 -2.08 4.30
N LYS A 253 -21.48 -1.42 3.89
CA LYS A 253 -20.28 -2.08 3.33
C LYS A 253 -19.67 -3.08 4.33
N ALA A 254 -19.49 -2.67 5.58
CA ALA A 254 -18.90 -3.52 6.61
C ALA A 254 -19.74 -4.78 6.88
N VAL A 255 -21.07 -4.65 6.95
CA VAL A 255 -21.99 -5.77 7.18
C VAL A 255 -21.92 -6.78 6.04
N ILE A 256 -21.96 -6.32 4.78
CA ILE A 256 -21.90 -7.20 3.60
C ILE A 256 -20.57 -7.96 3.53
N ILE A 257 -19.44 -7.28 3.78
CA ILE A 257 -18.12 -7.91 3.77
C ILE A 257 -18.03 -8.97 4.89
N LYS A 258 -18.53 -8.64 6.08
CA LYS A 258 -18.53 -9.55 7.23
C LYS A 258 -19.36 -10.80 6.95
N ALA A 259 -20.56 -10.64 6.40
CA ALA A 259 -21.43 -11.76 6.02
C ALA A 259 -20.75 -12.69 5.01
N ARG A 260 -20.12 -12.13 3.97
CA ARG A 260 -19.40 -12.93 2.97
C ARG A 260 -18.21 -13.69 3.57
N LYS A 261 -17.44 -13.04 4.45
CA LYS A 261 -16.31 -13.69 5.14
C LYS A 261 -16.78 -14.85 6.01
N GLN A 262 -17.95 -14.73 6.64
CA GLN A 262 -18.54 -15.81 7.43
C GLN A 262 -18.97 -16.99 6.55
N VAL A 263 -19.60 -16.74 5.40
CA VAL A 263 -19.98 -17.80 4.45
C VAL A 263 -18.75 -18.55 3.93
N GLU A 264 -17.70 -17.83 3.52
CA GLU A 264 -16.45 -18.45 3.06
C GLU A 264 -15.77 -19.27 4.17
N LYS A 265 -15.80 -18.77 5.41
CA LYS A 265 -15.26 -19.52 6.55
C LYS A 265 -16.04 -20.81 6.76
N ALA A 266 -17.38 -20.75 6.80
CA ALA A 266 -18.21 -21.94 6.97
C ALA A 266 -17.96 -22.99 5.86
N ARG A 267 -17.76 -22.55 4.61
CA ARG A 267 -17.45 -23.44 3.48
C ARG A 267 -16.09 -24.13 3.64
N ARG A 268 -15.08 -23.43 4.18
CA ARG A 268 -13.77 -24.05 4.48
C ARG A 268 -13.88 -25.07 5.59
N ASP A 269 -14.58 -24.71 6.67
CA ASP A 269 -14.78 -25.57 7.82
C ASP A 269 -15.56 -26.85 7.41
N GLU A 270 -16.57 -26.73 6.55
CA GLU A 270 -17.31 -27.85 5.97
C GLU A 270 -16.41 -28.79 5.15
N ASN A 271 -15.59 -28.23 4.24
CA ASN A 271 -14.65 -29.02 3.45
C ASN A 271 -13.63 -29.77 4.33
N GLU A 272 -13.15 -29.13 5.40
CA GLU A 272 -12.23 -29.75 6.35
C GLU A 272 -12.89 -30.92 7.09
N MET A 273 -14.14 -30.75 7.53
CA MET A 273 -14.92 -31.81 8.15
C MET A 273 -15.15 -32.99 7.21
N LEU A 274 -15.46 -32.72 5.93
CA LEU A 274 -15.63 -33.75 4.91
C LEU A 274 -14.34 -34.54 4.69
N LEU A 275 -13.20 -33.86 4.58
CA LEU A 275 -11.90 -34.51 4.41
C LEU A 275 -11.55 -35.41 5.61
N LYS A 276 -11.75 -34.90 6.84
CA LYS A 276 -11.55 -35.69 8.07
C LYS A 276 -12.46 -36.91 8.11
N ARG A 277 -13.69 -36.81 7.62
CA ARG A 277 -14.63 -37.94 7.53
C ARG A 277 -14.15 -38.99 6.52
N GLN A 278 -13.65 -38.56 5.36
CA GLN A 278 -13.11 -39.47 4.34
C GLN A 278 -11.85 -40.21 4.84
N ILE A 279 -10.93 -39.53 5.51
CA ILE A 279 -9.73 -40.15 6.08
C ILE A 279 -10.10 -41.21 7.13
N LYS A 280 -11.10 -40.93 7.99
CA LYS A 280 -11.58 -41.91 8.99
C LYS A 280 -12.33 -43.10 8.37
N ALA A 281 -12.98 -42.93 7.22
CA ALA A 281 -13.68 -44.00 6.53
C ALA A 281 -12.76 -44.91 5.72
N ASN A 282 -11.54 -44.44 5.39
CA ASN A 282 -10.53 -45.17 4.63
C ASN A 282 -9.44 -45.82 5.52
N ARG A 283 -9.67 -45.86 6.84
CA ARG A 283 -8.80 -46.49 7.85
C ARG A 283 -9.60 -47.55 8.60
#